data_AF-A0A5C7MMY2-F1
#
_entry.id   AF-A0A5C7MMY2-F1
#
_cell.length_a   1.000
_cell.length_b   1.000
_cell.length_c   1.000
_cell.angle_alpha   90.00
_cell.angle_beta   90.00
_cell.angle_gamma   90.00
#
_symmetry.space_group_name_H-M   'P 1'
#
loop_
_entity.id
_entity.type
_entity.pdbx_description
1 polymer ?
#
loop_
_entity_poly.entity_id
_entity_poly.type
_entity_poly.pdbx_seq_one_letter_code
_entity_poly.pdbx_strand_id
1 'polypeptide(L)'
;MKDSLKDFVDKNREAFDNRVPSEKVWACIQSGLPKTSIWNNVTVWRAAAIIMFGISGWLFLTDKPTENRNQKETAQLQGEFSNLEKFYTDQIAEKVEWISDTRDTFADDQFTNDFAKLDAMYQVLREQMKTNPTEQVKDALVLNMLVRIDLLNQQIHKLEESKRAARADKDTSI
;
A
#
# COMPACT_ATOMS: atom_id res chain seq x y z
N MET A 1 17.96 -83.62 -32.51
CA MET A 1 18.13 -82.57 -33.55
C MET A 1 17.78 -81.20 -32.97
N LYS A 2 18.55 -80.67 -32.00
CA LYS A 2 18.20 -79.39 -31.37
C LYS A 2 19.34 -78.39 -31.17
N ASP A 3 20.60 -78.80 -31.30
CA ASP A 3 21.72 -77.88 -31.03
C ASP A 3 22.60 -77.54 -32.23
N SER A 4 22.33 -78.07 -33.42
CA SER A 4 23.18 -77.77 -34.60
C SER A 4 23.16 -76.29 -34.98
N LEU A 5 22.02 -75.61 -34.81
CA LEU A 5 21.89 -74.18 -35.04
C LEU A 5 22.58 -73.37 -33.91
N LYS A 6 22.46 -73.85 -32.67
CA LYS A 6 23.07 -73.20 -31.50
C LYS A 6 24.59 -73.22 -31.59
N ASP A 7 25.17 -74.40 -31.86
CA ASP A 7 26.61 -74.57 -32.06
C ASP A 7 27.13 -73.72 -33.23
N PHE A 8 26.33 -73.56 -34.29
CA PHE A 8 26.69 -72.71 -35.42
C PHE A 8 26.70 -71.23 -35.03
N VAL A 9 25.69 -70.76 -34.30
CA VAL A 9 25.61 -69.37 -33.83
C VAL A 9 26.72 -69.06 -32.84
N ASP A 10 26.97 -69.95 -31.87
CA ASP A 10 27.99 -69.76 -30.84
C ASP A 10 29.40 -69.71 -31.44
N LYS A 11 29.70 -70.58 -32.41
CA LYS A 11 31.01 -70.59 -33.12
C LYS A 11 31.24 -69.38 -34.00
N ASN A 12 30.18 -68.73 -34.48
CA ASN A 12 30.28 -67.59 -35.40
C ASN A 12 29.90 -66.25 -34.72
N ARG A 13 29.69 -66.24 -33.40
CA ARG A 13 29.21 -65.08 -32.65
C ARG A 13 30.06 -63.82 -32.87
N GLU A 14 31.38 -63.97 -32.87
CA GLU A 14 32.30 -62.85 -33.13
C GLU A 14 32.15 -62.27 -34.55
N ALA A 15 31.77 -63.09 -35.54
CA ALA A 15 31.51 -62.64 -36.89
C ALA A 15 30.15 -61.91 -37.03
N PHE A 16 29.21 -62.17 -36.12
CA PHE A 16 27.92 -61.47 -36.05
C PHE A 16 28.01 -60.13 -35.30
N ASP A 17 28.83 -60.05 -34.25
CA ASP A 17 28.93 -58.87 -33.37
C ASP A 17 30.06 -57.89 -33.77
N ASN A 18 30.61 -58.00 -34.99
CA ASN A 18 31.76 -57.21 -35.45
C ASN A 18 31.45 -55.78 -35.89
N ARG A 19 30.16 -55.41 -36.03
CA ARG A 19 29.75 -54.08 -36.50
C ARG A 19 28.97 -53.35 -35.43
N VAL A 20 29.56 -52.27 -34.93
CA VAL A 20 28.84 -51.30 -34.09
C VAL A 20 28.25 -50.23 -35.01
N PRO A 21 26.97 -49.85 -34.84
CA PRO A 21 26.38 -48.77 -35.62
C PRO A 21 27.13 -47.44 -35.39
N SER A 22 27.17 -46.59 -36.42
CA SER A 22 27.87 -45.30 -36.34
C SER A 22 27.18 -44.35 -35.35
N GLU A 23 27.95 -43.42 -34.77
CA GLU A 23 27.43 -42.40 -33.83
C GLU A 23 26.25 -41.61 -34.39
N LYS A 24 26.21 -41.42 -35.72
CA LYS A 24 25.11 -40.74 -36.41
C LYS A 24 23.79 -41.50 -36.28
N VAL A 25 23.81 -42.84 -36.32
CA VAL A 25 22.61 -43.67 -36.13
C VAL A 25 22.12 -43.54 -34.68
N TRP A 26 23.04 -43.58 -33.72
CA TRP A 26 22.72 -43.36 -32.30
C TRP A 26 22.15 -41.98 -32.02
N ALA A 27 22.73 -40.93 -32.61
CA ALA A 27 22.24 -39.57 -32.48
C ALA A 27 20.83 -39.40 -33.07
N CYS A 28 20.54 -40.07 -34.19
CA CYS A 28 19.21 -40.07 -34.80
C CYS A 28 18.17 -40.75 -33.88
N ILE A 29 18.50 -41.89 -33.28
CA ILE A 29 17.64 -42.58 -32.30
C ILE A 29 17.40 -41.70 -31.08
N GLN A 30 18.45 -41.09 -30.52
CA GLN A 30 18.34 -40.19 -29.37
C GLN A 30 17.45 -38.97 -29.66
N SER A 31 17.50 -38.45 -30.89
CA SER A 31 16.66 -37.32 -31.31
C SER A 31 15.18 -37.66 -31.44
N GLY A 32 14.83 -38.93 -31.65
CA GLY A 32 13.45 -39.42 -31.77
C GLY A 32 12.81 -39.85 -30.44
N LEU A 33 13.57 -39.85 -29.34
CA LEU A 33 13.03 -40.17 -28.02
C LEU A 33 12.15 -39.03 -27.50
N PRO A 34 11.00 -39.33 -26.87
CA PRO A 34 10.15 -38.31 -26.29
C PRO A 34 10.92 -37.56 -25.20
N LYS A 35 11.16 -36.27 -25.42
CA LYS A 35 11.71 -35.39 -24.39
C LYS A 35 10.67 -35.27 -23.29
N THR A 36 10.96 -35.81 -22.11
CA THR A 36 10.07 -35.70 -20.96
C THR A 36 10.01 -34.23 -20.55
N SER A 37 8.92 -33.57 -20.92
CA SER A 37 8.72 -32.16 -20.59
C SER A 37 8.35 -32.06 -19.11
N ILE A 38 9.23 -31.43 -18.33
CA ILE A 38 8.98 -31.09 -16.93
C ILE A 38 7.71 -30.24 -16.75
N TRP A 39 7.27 -29.55 -17.81
CA TRP A 39 6.07 -28.71 -17.81
C TRP A 39 4.77 -29.51 -17.68
N ASN A 40 4.75 -30.77 -18.11
CA ASN A 40 3.58 -31.63 -18.04
C ASN A 40 3.62 -32.62 -16.86
N ASN A 41 4.59 -32.46 -15.95
CA ASN A 41 4.73 -33.32 -14.78
C ASN A 41 3.85 -32.82 -13.63
N VAL A 42 2.69 -33.44 -13.48
CA VAL A 42 1.70 -33.15 -12.42
C VAL A 42 2.33 -33.24 -11.02
N THR A 43 3.36 -34.06 -10.83
CA THR A 43 4.06 -34.19 -9.55
C THR A 43 4.88 -32.93 -9.20
N VAL A 44 5.48 -32.26 -10.19
CA VAL A 44 6.19 -30.99 -9.99
C VAL A 44 5.21 -29.88 -9.63
N TRP A 45 4.06 -29.83 -10.32
CA TRP A 45 2.99 -28.88 -9.99
C TRP A 45 2.40 -29.11 -8.60
N ARG A 46 2.24 -30.37 -8.16
CA ARG A 46 1.82 -30.71 -6.79
C ARG A 46 2.82 -30.25 -5.74
N ALA A 47 4.12 -30.47 -5.98
CA ALA A 47 5.16 -30.00 -5.06
C ALA A 47 5.18 -28.47 -4.97
N ALA A 48 5.06 -27.77 -6.10
CA ALA A 48 4.98 -26.31 -6.13
C ALA A 48 3.73 -25.78 -5.38
N ALA A 49 2.57 -26.41 -5.55
CA ALA A 49 1.35 -26.03 -4.84
C ALA A 49 1.47 -26.24 -3.32
N ILE A 50 2.10 -27.33 -2.87
CA ILE A 50 2.34 -27.58 -1.44
C ILE A 50 3.27 -26.53 -0.84
N ILE A 51 4.32 -26.13 -1.58
CA ILE A 51 5.22 -25.06 -1.14
C ILE A 51 4.47 -23.72 -1.09
N MET A 52 3.65 -23.40 -2.10
CA MET A 52 2.89 -22.15 -2.15
C MET A 52 1.86 -22.07 -1.02
N PHE A 53 1.08 -23.13 -0.77
CA PHE A 53 0.14 -23.18 0.34
C PHE A 53 0.84 -23.26 1.71
N GLY A 54 2.00 -23.91 1.78
CA GLY A 54 2.83 -23.95 2.98
C GLY A 54 3.37 -22.57 3.36
N ILE A 55 3.88 -21.81 2.39
CA ILE A 55 4.34 -20.43 2.59
C ILE A 55 3.16 -19.50 2.86
N SER A 56 2.04 -19.64 2.13
CA SER A 56 0.84 -18.84 2.37
C SER A 56 0.24 -19.11 3.75
N GLY A 57 0.18 -20.37 4.18
CA GLY A 57 -0.26 -20.74 5.52
C GLY A 57 0.72 -20.28 6.58
N TRP A 58 2.03 -20.41 6.33
CA TRP A 58 3.06 -19.92 7.24
C TRP A 58 2.98 -18.40 7.42
N LEU A 59 2.84 -17.63 6.34
CA LEU A 59 2.60 -16.18 6.39
C LEU A 59 1.30 -15.84 7.12
N PHE A 60 0.22 -16.59 6.91
CA PHE A 60 -1.04 -16.35 7.62
C PHE A 60 -0.97 -16.72 9.12
N LEU A 61 -0.09 -17.64 9.51
CA LEU A 61 0.19 -18.01 10.89
C LEU A 61 1.25 -17.12 11.57
N THR A 62 2.10 -16.44 10.78
CA THR A 62 3.05 -15.41 11.25
C THR A 62 2.49 -14.00 11.18
N ASP A 63 1.40 -13.75 10.44
CA ASP A 63 0.45 -12.65 10.63
C ASP A 63 -0.32 -12.83 11.95
N LYS A 64 0.45 -12.90 13.03
CA LYS A 64 -0.07 -12.51 14.33
C LYS A 64 -0.05 -10.98 14.30
N PRO A 65 -1.19 -10.29 14.51
CA PRO A 65 -1.09 -8.91 14.96
C PRO A 65 -0.19 -8.96 16.19
N THR A 66 0.95 -8.29 16.13
CA THR A 66 1.82 -8.11 17.29
C THR A 66 1.12 -7.12 18.22
N GLU A 67 0.02 -7.58 18.80
CA GLU A 67 -0.97 -6.80 19.53
C GLU A 67 -0.28 -6.04 20.68
N ASN A 68 0.70 -6.65 21.34
CA ASN A 68 1.41 -6.00 22.45
C ASN A 68 2.49 -4.97 22.05
N ARG A 69 3.01 -5.01 20.81
CA ARG A 69 4.05 -4.05 20.34
C ARG A 69 3.40 -2.89 19.58
N ASN A 70 2.42 -3.20 18.72
CA ASN A 70 1.59 -2.21 18.06
C ASN A 70 0.73 -1.44 19.07
N GLN A 71 0.14 -2.06 20.10
CA GLN A 71 -0.75 -1.33 21.03
C GLN A 71 -0.02 -0.24 21.84
N LYS A 72 1.24 -0.45 22.21
CA LYS A 72 2.06 0.61 22.86
C LYS A 72 2.39 1.73 21.90
N GLU A 73 2.76 1.40 20.66
CA GLU A 73 3.11 2.38 19.63
C GLU A 73 1.88 3.19 19.18
N THR A 74 0.72 2.53 19.01
CA THR A 74 -0.55 3.18 18.71
C THR A 74 -1.07 4.03 19.87
N ALA A 75 -0.92 3.57 21.12
CA ALA A 75 -1.30 4.36 22.29
C ALA A 75 -0.40 5.59 22.46
N GLN A 76 0.89 5.46 22.16
CA GLN A 76 1.82 6.58 22.15
C GLN A 76 1.47 7.58 21.03
N LEU A 77 1.23 7.12 19.80
CA LEU A 77 0.80 7.96 18.69
C LEU A 77 -0.48 8.74 19.00
N GLN A 78 -1.47 8.09 19.61
CA GLN A 78 -2.72 8.74 20.01
C GLN A 78 -2.51 9.76 21.15
N GLY A 79 -1.63 9.44 22.11
CA GLY A 79 -1.27 10.35 23.20
C GLY A 79 -0.51 11.59 22.73
N GLU A 80 0.47 11.42 21.84
CA GLU A 80 1.20 12.53 21.21
C GLU A 80 0.26 13.41 20.39
N PHE A 81 -0.65 12.79 19.63
CA PHE A 81 -1.63 13.52 18.83
C PHE A 81 -2.61 14.33 19.69
N SER A 82 -3.08 13.79 20.82
CA SER A 82 -4.03 14.49 21.71
C SER A 82 -3.53 15.87 22.17
N ASN A 83 -2.23 15.99 22.48
CA ASN A 83 -1.63 17.27 22.85
C ASN A 83 -1.62 18.27 21.69
N LEU A 84 -1.27 17.81 20.48
CA LEU A 84 -1.28 18.62 19.27
C LEU A 84 -2.70 19.05 18.90
N GLU A 85 -3.65 18.12 18.98
CA GLU A 85 -5.07 18.36 18.70
C GLU A 85 -5.60 19.50 19.57
N LYS A 86 -5.32 19.48 20.87
CA LYS A 86 -5.73 20.56 21.77
C LYS A 86 -5.12 21.90 21.36
N PHE A 87 -3.80 21.95 21.16
CA PHE A 87 -3.09 23.18 20.80
C PHE A 87 -3.64 23.83 19.52
N TYR A 88 -3.88 23.04 18.47
CA TYR A 88 -4.42 23.58 17.22
C TYR A 88 -5.91 23.90 17.30
N THR A 89 -6.69 23.14 18.07
CA THR A 89 -8.11 23.43 18.29
C THR A 89 -8.29 24.76 19.01
N ASP A 90 -7.46 25.04 20.02
CA ASP A 90 -7.48 26.32 20.75
C ASP A 90 -7.17 27.49 19.80
N GLN A 91 -6.16 27.37 18.94
CA GLN A 91 -5.83 28.39 17.94
C GLN A 91 -6.93 28.61 16.90
N ILE A 92 -7.61 27.53 16.46
CA ILE A 92 -8.75 27.63 15.54
C ILE A 92 -9.89 28.36 16.23
N ALA A 93 -10.21 28.01 17.47
CA ALA A 93 -11.27 28.63 18.25
C ALA A 93 -11.02 30.13 18.44
N GLU A 94 -9.80 30.50 18.82
CA GLU A 94 -9.39 31.91 18.92
C GLU A 94 -9.63 32.62 17.58
N LYS A 95 -9.09 32.12 16.47
CA LYS A 95 -9.24 32.78 15.16
C LYS A 95 -10.69 32.90 14.70
N VAL A 96 -11.52 31.88 14.99
CA VAL A 96 -12.95 31.92 14.71
C VAL A 96 -13.63 33.02 15.51
N GLU A 97 -13.27 33.21 16.78
CA GLU A 97 -13.78 34.29 17.63
C GLU A 97 -13.47 35.67 17.02
N TRP A 98 -12.22 35.90 16.61
CA TRP A 98 -11.79 37.16 15.96
C TRP A 98 -12.59 37.47 14.69
N ILE A 99 -12.90 36.44 13.91
CA ILE A 99 -13.70 36.52 12.69
C ILE A 99 -15.18 36.78 13.01
N SER A 100 -15.72 36.14 14.04
CA SER A 100 -17.16 36.19 14.39
C SER A 100 -17.64 37.55 14.91
N ASP A 101 -16.75 38.36 15.48
CA ASP A 101 -17.08 39.71 15.97
C ASP A 101 -17.37 40.71 14.83
N THR A 102 -17.02 40.37 13.59
CA THR A 102 -17.26 41.21 12.42
C THR A 102 -18.51 40.72 11.66
N ARG A 103 -19.54 41.56 11.54
CA ARG A 103 -20.88 41.16 11.03
C ARG A 103 -20.92 40.65 9.58
N ASP A 104 -19.90 40.91 8.78
CA ASP A 104 -19.81 40.53 7.35
C ASP A 104 -18.87 39.34 7.08
N THR A 105 -18.28 38.74 8.10
CA THR A 105 -17.14 37.84 7.88
C THR A 105 -17.48 36.52 7.21
N PHE A 106 -18.67 35.99 7.46
CA PHE A 106 -19.13 34.74 6.86
C PHE A 106 -20.01 34.96 5.63
N ALA A 107 -20.07 36.19 5.10
CA ALA A 107 -20.81 36.49 3.87
C ALA A 107 -20.14 35.94 2.60
N ASP A 108 -18.87 35.53 2.69
CA ASP A 108 -18.18 34.80 1.61
C ASP A 108 -18.60 33.31 1.66
N ASP A 109 -19.56 32.96 0.80
CA ASP A 109 -20.10 31.60 0.67
C ASP A 109 -19.03 30.57 0.33
N GLN A 110 -17.94 30.95 -0.35
CA GLN A 110 -16.86 30.04 -0.71
C GLN A 110 -16.01 29.69 0.51
N PHE A 111 -15.60 30.70 1.28
CA PHE A 111 -14.86 30.50 2.53
C PHE A 111 -15.63 29.59 3.49
N THR A 112 -16.92 29.87 3.72
CA THR A 112 -17.76 29.10 4.63
C THR A 112 -17.91 27.65 4.17
N ASN A 113 -18.09 27.41 2.86
CA ASN A 113 -18.13 26.06 2.31
C ASN A 113 -16.81 25.31 2.49
N ASP A 114 -15.69 25.93 2.16
CA ASP A 114 -14.39 25.28 2.22
C ASP A 114 -13.98 25.00 3.67
N PHE A 115 -14.30 25.90 4.59
CA PHE A 115 -14.12 25.68 6.02
C PHE A 115 -15.00 24.53 6.53
N ALA A 116 -16.27 24.45 6.12
CA ALA A 116 -17.17 23.34 6.49
C ALA A 116 -16.70 21.98 5.93
N LYS A 117 -16.14 21.94 4.71
CA LYS A 117 -15.54 20.73 4.14
C LYS A 117 -14.32 20.28 4.95
N LEU A 118 -13.44 21.21 5.31
CA LEU A 118 -12.32 20.92 6.18
C LEU A 118 -12.80 20.39 7.52
N ASP A 119 -13.91 20.94 8.05
CA ASP A 119 -14.58 20.46 9.27
C ASP A 119 -14.98 18.99 9.20
N ALA A 120 -15.80 18.66 8.20
CA ALA A 120 -16.24 17.29 7.96
C ALA A 120 -15.06 16.31 7.79
N MET A 121 -14.01 16.72 7.06
CA MET A 121 -12.86 15.85 6.79
C MET A 121 -12.06 15.52 8.05
N TYR A 122 -11.90 16.45 8.98
CA TYR A 122 -11.31 16.15 10.29
C TYR A 122 -12.17 15.22 11.12
N GLN A 123 -13.51 15.37 11.12
CA GLN A 123 -14.36 14.45 11.88
C GLN A 123 -14.15 13.01 11.40
N VAL A 124 -14.06 12.81 10.08
CA VAL A 124 -13.74 11.51 9.47
C VAL A 124 -12.35 11.04 9.88
N LEU A 125 -11.32 11.88 9.73
CA LEU A 125 -9.94 11.52 10.09
C LEU A 125 -9.78 11.24 11.58
N ARG A 126 -10.50 11.95 12.44
CA ARG A 126 -10.50 11.76 13.90
C ARG A 126 -11.14 10.43 14.28
N GLU A 127 -12.19 10.03 13.58
CA GLU A 127 -12.80 8.72 13.75
C GLU A 127 -11.88 7.59 13.25
N GLN A 128 -11.18 7.81 12.13
CA GLN A 128 -10.12 6.91 11.67
C GLN A 128 -8.98 6.81 12.69
N MET A 129 -8.59 7.91 13.34
CA MET A 129 -7.54 7.91 14.36
C MET A 129 -7.93 7.10 15.61
N LYS A 130 -9.23 7.01 15.92
CA LYS A 130 -9.73 6.17 17.02
C LYS A 130 -9.80 4.69 16.64
N THR A 131 -10.24 4.41 15.42
CA THR A 131 -10.50 3.03 14.95
C THR A 131 -9.25 2.35 14.40
N ASN A 132 -8.36 3.09 13.73
CA ASN A 132 -7.10 2.63 13.17
C ASN A 132 -6.01 3.73 13.25
N PRO A 133 -5.39 3.91 14.44
CA PRO A 133 -4.34 4.89 14.65
C PRO A 133 -3.09 4.58 13.81
N THR A 134 -2.81 5.41 12.81
CA THR A 134 -1.61 5.31 11.97
C THR A 134 -0.92 6.68 11.86
N GLU A 135 0.38 6.66 11.57
CA GLU A 135 1.15 7.90 11.36
C GLU A 135 0.58 8.75 10.21
N GLN A 136 0.12 8.12 9.14
CA GLN A 136 -0.50 8.79 8.00
C GLN A 136 -1.80 9.53 8.39
N VAL A 137 -2.63 8.93 9.25
CA VAL A 137 -3.87 9.57 9.73
C VAL A 137 -3.55 10.75 10.65
N LYS A 138 -2.54 10.60 11.54
CA LYS A 138 -2.03 11.70 12.37
C LYS A 138 -1.54 12.87 11.52
N ASP A 139 -0.72 12.60 10.51
CA ASP A 139 -0.17 13.65 9.63
C ASP A 139 -1.28 14.34 8.83
N ALA A 140 -2.27 13.58 8.33
CA ALA A 140 -3.43 14.13 7.64
C ALA A 140 -4.30 15.02 8.56
N LEU A 141 -4.46 14.65 9.84
CA LEU A 141 -5.15 15.48 10.83
C LEU A 141 -4.43 16.79 11.09
N VAL A 142 -3.11 16.74 11.30
CA VAL A 142 -2.29 17.93 11.50
C VAL A 142 -2.36 18.83 10.28
N LEU A 143 -2.22 18.27 9.07
CA LEU A 143 -2.34 19.03 7.83
C LEU A 143 -3.72 19.69 7.70
N ASN A 144 -4.81 18.96 8.00
CA ASN A 144 -6.16 19.52 7.98
C ASN A 144 -6.28 20.74 8.90
N MET A 145 -5.75 20.65 10.13
CA MET A 145 -5.76 21.75 11.09
C MET A 145 -4.93 22.95 10.61
N LEU A 146 -3.75 22.72 10.05
CA LEU A 146 -2.90 23.78 9.49
C LEU A 146 -3.60 24.51 8.34
N VAL A 147 -4.26 23.77 7.45
CA VAL A 147 -5.00 24.37 6.32
C VAL A 147 -6.18 25.21 6.82
N ARG A 148 -6.90 24.77 7.86
CA ARG A 148 -7.94 25.60 8.48
C ARG A 148 -7.39 26.90 9.05
N ILE A 149 -6.27 26.82 9.76
CA ILE A 149 -5.62 27.99 10.34
C ILE A 149 -5.19 28.96 9.24
N ASP A 150 -4.62 28.46 8.15
CA ASP A 150 -4.26 29.28 7.00
C ASP A 150 -5.48 29.96 6.37
N LEU A 151 -6.55 29.19 6.13
CA LEU A 151 -7.81 29.71 5.61
C LEU A 151 -8.41 30.79 6.51
N LEU A 152 -8.40 30.60 7.82
CA LEU A 152 -8.85 31.59 8.81
C LEU A 152 -7.96 32.85 8.78
N ASN A 153 -6.63 32.70 8.70
CA ASN A 153 -5.71 33.84 8.60
C ASN A 153 -5.95 34.66 7.33
N GLN A 154 -6.17 33.99 6.19
CA GLN A 154 -6.51 34.65 4.94
C GLN A 154 -7.79 35.48 5.08
N GLN A 155 -8.81 34.93 5.76
CA GLN A 155 -10.06 35.65 5.98
C GLN A 155 -9.87 36.86 6.90
N ILE A 156 -9.12 36.71 8.01
CA ILE A 156 -8.77 37.84 8.90
C ILE A 156 -8.07 38.94 8.11
N HIS A 157 -7.10 38.60 7.26
CA HIS A 157 -6.37 39.57 6.46
C HIS A 157 -7.29 40.36 5.52
N LYS A 158 -8.18 39.67 4.79
CA LYS A 158 -9.17 40.32 3.91
C LYS A 158 -10.07 41.31 4.69
N LEU A 159 -10.51 40.94 5.88
CA LEU A 159 -11.32 41.82 6.72
C LEU A 159 -10.54 43.05 7.17
N GLU A 160 -9.28 42.87 7.59
CA GLU A 160 -8.44 44.00 7.98
C GLU A 160 -8.21 44.96 6.82
N GLU A 161 -7.92 44.45 5.62
CA GLU A 161 -7.75 45.26 4.42
C GLU A 161 -9.03 46.02 4.07
N SER A 162 -10.19 45.35 4.08
CA SER A 162 -11.48 45.99 3.81
C SER A 162 -11.80 47.11 4.81
N LYS A 163 -11.50 46.88 6.10
CA LYS A 163 -11.69 47.86 7.18
C LYS A 163 -10.75 49.06 7.05
N ARG A 164 -9.51 48.85 6.61
CA ARG A 164 -8.54 49.93 6.35
C ARG A 164 -8.97 50.77 5.14
N ALA A 165 -9.41 50.14 4.06
CA ALA A 165 -9.91 50.82 2.86
C ALA A 165 -11.14 51.69 3.17
N ALA A 166 -12.12 51.14 3.91
CA ALA A 166 -13.32 51.87 4.32
C ALA A 166 -13.03 53.09 5.21
N ARG A 167 -11.95 53.06 6.00
CA ARG A 167 -11.51 54.21 6.82
C ARG A 167 -10.85 55.30 5.96
N ALA A 168 -10.03 54.92 4.99
CA ALA A 168 -9.34 55.86 4.12
C ALA A 168 -10.29 56.69 3.24
N ASP A 169 -11.34 56.06 2.68
CA ASP A 169 -12.37 56.72 1.87
C ASP A 169 -13.19 57.77 2.66
N LYS A 170 -13.37 57.50 3.95
CA LYS A 170 -14.09 58.40 4.87
C LYS A 170 -13.31 59.67 5.20
N ASP A 171 -11.98 59.62 5.23
CA ASP A 171 -11.12 60.79 5.50
C ASP A 171 -10.92 61.69 4.25
N THR A 172 -11.04 61.15 3.04
CA THR A 172 -10.93 61.92 1.79
C THR A 172 -12.23 62.62 1.37
N SER A 173 -13.35 62.33 2.03
CA SER A 173 -14.68 62.89 1.74
C SER A 173 -15.05 64.10 2.63
N ILE A 174 -14.09 64.67 3.36
CA ILE A 174 -14.22 65.89 4.18
C ILE A 174 -13.35 67.00 3.58
#